data_AF-A0A6B3GG51-F1
#
_entry.id   AF-A0A6B3GG51-F1
#
_cell.length_a   1.000
_cell.length_b   1.000
_cell.length_c   1.000
_cell.angle_alpha   90.00
_cell.angle_beta   90.00
_cell.angle_gamma   90.00
#
_symmetry.space_group_name_H-M   'P 1'
#
loop_
_entity.id
_entity.type
_entity.pdbx_description
1 polymer ?
#
loop_
_entity_poly.entity_id
_entity_poly.type
_entity_poly.pdbx_seq_one_letter_code
_entity_poly.pdbx_strand_id
1 'polypeptide(L)'
;ARHRVLVVLDNARDAAQVRPLLPGSPGCLAIVTSRNRLAALDGAVSVPVDALSAREAAALFSRIAGAARTSHDPEALELLVDACGRHPLATTLLAG
;
A
#
# COMPACT_ATOMS: atom_id res chain seq x y z
N ALA A 1 -0.73 -35.49 -5.39
CA ALA A 1 -0.95 -34.29 -6.23
C ALA A 1 0.00 -33.19 -5.78
N ARG A 2 0.60 -32.42 -6.68
CA ARG A 2 1.37 -31.21 -6.30
C ARG A 2 0.39 -30.05 -6.21
N HIS A 3 0.21 -29.47 -5.02
CA HIS A 3 -0.64 -28.29 -4.84
C HIS A 3 0.14 -27.04 -5.23
N ARG A 4 -0.51 -26.15 -6.00
CA ARG A 4 -0.02 -24.80 -6.27
C ARG A 4 -0.60 -23.89 -5.20
N VAL A 5 0.26 -23.20 -4.46
CA VAL A 5 -0.17 -22.31 -3.37
C VAL A 5 0.41 -20.91 -3.56
N LEU A 6 -0.38 -19.92 -3.14
CA LEU A 6 0.03 -18.54 -2.97
C LEU A 6 0.00 -18.22 -1.48
N VAL A 7 1.15 -17.82 -0.93
CA VAL A 7 1.26 -17.40 0.48
C VAL A 7 1.35 -15.88 0.53
N VAL A 8 0.57 -15.25 1.41
CA VAL A 8 0.66 -13.81 1.67
C VAL A 8 1.21 -13.61 3.08
N LEU A 9 2.37 -12.97 3.17
CA LEU A 9 3.02 -12.63 4.43
C LEU A 9 2.91 -11.13 4.63
N ASP A 10 1.98 -10.73 5.49
CA ASP A 10 1.69 -9.33 5.72
C ASP A 10 2.60 -8.73 6.80
N ASN A 11 3.08 -7.52 6.56
CA ASN A 11 3.83 -6.69 7.49
C ASN A 11 5.07 -7.40 8.08
N ALA A 12 5.84 -8.07 7.23
CA ALA A 12 7.07 -8.73 7.63
C ALA A 12 8.08 -7.70 8.16
N ARG A 13 8.69 -7.98 9.31
CA ARG A 13 9.70 -7.09 9.90
C ARG A 13 11.04 -7.20 9.18
N ASP A 14 11.45 -8.43 8.87
CA ASP A 14 12.77 -8.75 8.33
C ASP A 14 12.75 -10.05 7.51
N ALA A 15 13.84 -10.31 6.78
CA ALA A 15 13.97 -11.50 5.94
C ALA A 15 14.04 -12.81 6.74
N ALA A 16 14.51 -12.77 8.00
CA ALA A 16 14.64 -13.96 8.83
C ALA A 16 13.26 -14.52 9.22
N GLN A 17 12.27 -13.65 9.41
CA GLN A 17 10.86 -14.04 9.60
C GLN A 17 10.27 -14.71 8.35
N VAL A 18 10.64 -14.24 7.15
CA VAL A 18 10.04 -14.66 5.88
C VAL A 18 10.61 -15.98 5.37
N ARG A 19 11.95 -16.14 5.39
CA ARG A 19 12.67 -17.30 4.84
C ARG A 19 12.07 -18.67 5.20
N PRO A 20 11.76 -18.99 6.48
CA PRO A 20 11.22 -20.30 6.84
C PRO A 20 9.78 -20.56 6.33
N LEU A 21 9.07 -19.51 5.88
CA LEU A 21 7.69 -19.59 5.39
C LEU A 21 7.60 -19.66 3.85
N LEU A 22 8.72 -19.52 3.15
CA LEU A 22 8.74 -19.52 1.68
C LEU A 22 8.42 -20.93 1.13
N PRO A 23 7.51 -21.04 0.14
CA PRO A 23 7.19 -22.32 -0.46
C PRO A 23 8.35 -22.83 -1.32
N GLY A 24 8.81 -24.07 -1.08
CA GLY A 24 9.90 -24.70 -1.84
C GLY A 24 9.46 -25.49 -3.08
N SER A 25 8.17 -25.51 -3.41
CA SER A 25 7.63 -26.32 -4.52
C SER A 25 7.47 -25.50 -5.81
N PRO A 26 7.85 -26.04 -7.00
CA PRO A 26 7.62 -25.37 -8.27
C PRO A 26 6.15 -24.98 -8.48
N GLY A 27 5.91 -23.78 -9.02
CA GLY A 27 4.57 -23.27 -9.30
C GLY A 27 3.85 -22.66 -8.08
N CYS A 28 4.53 -22.51 -6.94
CA CYS A 28 4.06 -21.76 -5.78
C CYS A 28 4.68 -20.36 -5.74
N LEU A 29 4.03 -19.42 -5.05
CA LEU A 29 4.46 -18.02 -4.95
C LEU A 29 4.27 -17.49 -3.52
N ALA A 30 5.10 -16.53 -3.13
CA ALA A 30 4.90 -15.73 -1.92
C ALA A 30 4.78 -14.24 -2.29
N ILE A 31 3.79 -13.55 -1.73
CA ILE A 31 3.69 -12.08 -1.71
C ILE A 31 4.00 -11.65 -0.29
N VAL A 32 4.95 -10.72 -0.14
CA VAL A 32 5.38 -10.22 1.16
C VAL A 32 5.19 -8.71 1.17
N THR A 33 4.44 -8.20 2.14
CA THR A 33 4.39 -6.76 2.40
C THR A 33 5.32 -6.44 3.58
N SER A 34 5.98 -5.29 3.54
CA SER A 34 6.93 -4.85 4.56
C SER A 34 7.12 -3.34 4.45
N ARG A 35 7.44 -2.70 5.58
CA ARG A 35 7.89 -1.30 5.62
C ARG A 35 9.41 -1.18 5.48
N ASN A 36 10.13 -2.28 5.66
CA ASN A 36 11.58 -2.38 5.53
C ASN A 36 11.96 -2.99 4.19
N ARG A 37 13.10 -2.55 3.61
CA ARG A 37 13.70 -3.26 2.48
C ARG A 37 14.24 -4.62 2.93
N LEU A 38 13.70 -5.71 2.38
CA LEU A 38 14.08 -7.08 2.73
C LEU A 38 15.22 -7.57 1.82
N ALA A 39 16.34 -6.85 1.78
CA ALA A 39 17.45 -7.09 0.84
C ALA A 39 18.06 -8.49 0.91
N ALA A 40 17.93 -9.18 2.05
CA ALA A 40 18.38 -10.56 2.24
C ALA A 40 17.40 -11.63 1.70
N LEU A 41 16.36 -11.26 0.96
CA LEU A 41 15.52 -12.20 0.21
C LEU A 41 16.00 -12.30 -1.23
N ASP A 42 16.99 -13.16 -1.47
CA ASP A 42 17.58 -13.36 -2.78
C ASP A 42 16.53 -13.77 -3.82
N GLY A 43 16.56 -13.14 -5.00
CA GLY A 43 15.61 -13.41 -6.08
C GLY A 43 14.21 -12.83 -5.89
N ALA A 44 13.94 -12.12 -4.79
CA ALA A 44 12.68 -11.42 -4.61
C ALA A 44 12.58 -10.18 -5.52
N VAL A 45 11.43 -9.99 -6.15
CA VAL A 45 11.10 -8.77 -6.90
C VAL A 45 10.47 -7.77 -5.93
N SER A 46 11.11 -6.62 -5.74
CA SER A 46 10.56 -5.54 -4.92
C SER A 46 9.63 -4.67 -5.74
N VAL A 47 8.40 -4.47 -5.23
CA VAL A 47 7.41 -3.56 -5.80
C VAL A 47 7.21 -2.40 -4.83
N PRO A 48 7.81 -1.21 -5.08
CA PRO A 48 7.54 -0.04 -4.26
C PRO A 48 6.08 0.38 -4.41
N VAL A 49 5.47 0.81 -3.30
CA VAL A 49 4.13 1.40 -3.29
C VAL A 49 4.28 2.87 -2.96
N ASP A 50 4.07 3.71 -3.97
CA ASP A 50 4.20 5.16 -3.84
C ASP A 50 2.97 5.78 -3.15
N ALA A 51 3.12 7.04 -2.73
CA ALA A 51 1.98 7.85 -2.33
C ALA A 51 1.00 8.04 -3.50
N LEU A 52 -0.24 8.43 -3.19
CA LEU A 52 -1.23 8.74 -4.22
C LEU A 52 -0.78 9.95 -5.04
N SER A 53 -1.18 10.01 -6.31
CA SER A 53 -1.16 11.28 -7.04
C SER A 53 -2.13 12.28 -6.38
N ALA A 54 -1.93 13.58 -6.59
CA ALA A 54 -2.82 14.61 -6.06
C ALA A 54 -4.29 14.36 -6.45
N ARG A 55 -4.51 13.97 -7.71
CA ARG A 55 -5.83 13.60 -8.24
C ARG A 55 -6.44 12.39 -7.52
N GLU A 56 -5.67 11.35 -7.25
CA GLU A 56 -6.16 10.16 -6.53
C GLU A 56 -6.44 10.46 -5.06
N ALA A 57 -5.61 11.29 -4.41
CA ALA A 57 -5.82 11.71 -3.04
C ALA A 57 -7.07 12.59 -2.91
N ALA A 58 -7.27 13.57 -3.80
CA ALA A 58 -8.48 14.39 -3.85
C ALA A 58 -9.74 13.57 -4.13
N ALA A 59 -9.64 12.56 -5.00
CA ALA A 59 -10.73 11.63 -5.28
C ALA A 59 -11.07 10.77 -4.05
N LEU A 60 -10.06 10.25 -3.33
CA LEU A 60 -10.26 9.51 -2.09
C LEU A 60 -10.91 10.38 -1.02
N PHE A 61 -10.39 11.59 -0.80
CA PHE A 61 -10.95 12.54 0.15
C PHE A 61 -12.41 12.85 -0.17
N SER A 62 -12.72 13.19 -1.43
CA SER A 62 -14.08 13.51 -1.88
C SER A 62 -15.04 12.33 -1.78
N ARG A 63 -14.55 11.09 -1.92
CA ARG A 63 -15.36 9.88 -1.71
C ARG A 63 -15.79 9.70 -0.26
N ILE A 64 -14.97 10.14 0.70
CA ILE A 64 -15.23 9.99 2.14
C ILE A 64 -15.98 11.21 2.67
N ALA A 65 -15.46 12.42 2.41
CA ALA A 65 -16.08 13.67 2.83
C ALA A 65 -17.34 14.01 2.01
N GLY A 66 -17.53 13.42 0.84
CA GLY A 66 -18.67 13.70 -0.03
C GLY A 66 -18.44 14.89 -0.96
N ALA A 67 -18.79 14.70 -2.23
CA ALA A 67 -18.51 15.63 -3.31
C ALA A 67 -19.11 17.03 -3.12
N ALA A 68 -20.25 17.14 -2.44
CA ALA A 68 -20.90 18.43 -2.20
C ALA A 68 -20.06 19.37 -1.31
N ARG A 69 -19.28 18.81 -0.37
CA ARG A 69 -18.39 19.60 0.50
C ARG A 69 -17.10 19.97 -0.22
N THR A 70 -16.58 19.07 -1.04
CA THR A 70 -15.26 19.25 -1.68
C THR A 70 -15.31 20.03 -2.98
N SER A 71 -16.46 20.12 -3.65
CA SER A 71 -16.60 20.90 -4.88
C SER A 71 -16.67 22.42 -4.67
N HIS A 72 -16.94 22.87 -3.44
CA HIS A 72 -17.09 24.30 -3.14
C HIS A 72 -15.75 25.05 -3.16
N ASP A 73 -14.66 24.36 -2.78
CA ASP A 73 -13.30 24.91 -2.75
C ASP A 73 -12.27 23.83 -3.15
N PRO A 74 -12.02 23.66 -4.47
CA PRO A 74 -11.05 22.68 -4.97
C PRO A 74 -9.60 23.01 -4.59
N GLU A 75 -9.25 24.28 -4.44
CA GLU A 75 -7.88 24.71 -4.09
C GLU A 75 -7.57 24.34 -2.64
N ALA A 76 -8.52 24.57 -1.71
CA ALA A 76 -8.40 24.11 -0.35
C ALA A 76 -8.27 22.58 -0.25
N LEU A 77 -9.00 21.83 -1.09
CA LEU A 77 -8.88 20.38 -1.14
C LEU A 77 -7.47 19.94 -1.54
N GLU A 78 -6.87 20.57 -2.55
CA GLU A 78 -5.50 20.29 -2.99
C GLU A 78 -4.50 20.52 -1.86
N LEU A 79 -4.61 21.67 -1.16
CA LEU A 79 -3.76 21.98 0.00
C LEU A 79 -3.90 20.94 1.12
N LEU A 80 -5.12 20.47 1.41
CA LEU A 80 -5.36 19.46 2.43
C LEU A 80 -4.75 18.10 2.08
N VAL A 81 -4.88 17.65 0.83
CA VAL A 81 -4.33 16.35 0.42
C VAL A 81 -2.80 16.37 0.31
N ASP A 82 -2.21 17.52 -0.05
CA ASP A 82 -0.76 17.71 -0.03
C ASP A 82 -0.22 17.80 1.41
N ALA A 83 -0.94 18.44 2.34
CA ALA A 83 -0.60 18.44 3.75
C ALA A 83 -0.63 17.03 4.37
N CYS A 84 -1.51 16.15 3.86
CA CYS A 84 -1.52 14.72 4.21
C CYS A 84 -0.35 13.91 3.63
N GLY A 85 0.56 14.56 2.87
CA GLY A 85 1.60 13.89 2.11
C GLY A 85 1.05 12.94 1.02
N ARG A 86 -0.23 13.08 0.66
CA ARG A 86 -0.97 12.18 -0.24
C ARG A 86 -0.93 10.71 0.20
N HIS A 87 -0.77 10.46 1.50
CA HIS A 87 -0.85 9.12 2.07
C HIS A 87 -2.32 8.69 2.21
N PRO A 88 -2.73 7.51 1.69
CA PRO A 88 -4.11 7.05 1.75
C PRO A 88 -4.70 7.07 3.18
N LEU A 89 -3.89 6.69 4.18
CA LEU A 89 -4.32 6.66 5.58
C LEU A 89 -4.57 8.07 6.13
N ALA A 90 -3.63 9.00 5.94
CA ALA A 90 -3.77 10.38 6.41
C ALA A 90 -4.95 11.08 5.74
N THR A 91 -5.10 10.92 4.43
CA THR A 91 -6.23 11.44 3.66
C THR A 91 -7.57 10.92 4.19
N THR A 92 -7.66 9.63 4.55
CA THR A 92 -8.89 9.03 5.08
C THR A 92 -9.23 9.57 6.47
N LEU A 93 -8.24 9.73 7.33
CA LEU A 93 -8.43 10.25 8.69
C LEU A 93 -8.90 11.71 8.70
N LEU A 94 -8.42 12.53 7.77
CA LEU A 94 -8.82 13.94 7.69
C LEU A 94 -10.18 14.16 7.00
N ALA A 95 -10.59 13.25 6.13
CA ALA A 95 -11.83 13.36 5.36
C ALA A 95 -13.09 12.94 6.13
N GLY A 96 -12.94 12.11 7.18
CA GLY A 96 -14.02 11.62 8.04
C GLY A 96 -14.32 12.57 9.19
#